data_AF-A0A821U6R5-F1
#
_entry.id   AF-A0A821U6R5-F1
#
_cell.length_a   1.000
_cell.length_b   1.000
_cell.length_c   1.000
_cell.angle_alpha   90.00
_cell.angle_beta   90.00
_cell.angle_gamma   90.00
#
_symmetry.space_group_name_H-M   'P 1'
#
loop_
_entity.id
_entity.type
_entity.pdbx_description
1 polymer ?
#
loop_
_entity_poly.entity_id
_entity_poly.type
_entity_poly.pdbx_seq_one_letter_code
_entity_poly.pdbx_strand_id
1 'polypeptide(L)'
;QRISLTFRTIATFRNRRTGKLYGQGARCKTKHQLEEEEEEELEFDHDEENMLHAFSAENKQSSDFDWNHYYGNGFNAINFKVLNS
;
A
#
# COMPACT_ATOMS: atom_id res chain seq x y z
N GLN A 1 9.93 8.63 29.02
CA GLN A 1 9.50 8.18 27.68
C GLN A 1 9.47 9.38 26.75
N ARG A 2 9.83 9.20 25.48
CA ARG A 2 9.79 10.25 24.44
C ARG A 2 8.80 9.82 23.37
N ILE A 3 7.90 10.72 22.99
CA ILE A 3 7.02 10.56 21.84
C ILE A 3 7.52 11.54 20.77
N SER A 4 7.61 11.10 19.52
CA SER A 4 7.86 11.95 18.37
C SER A 4 6.73 11.79 17.35
N LEU A 5 6.23 12.91 16.85
CA LEU A 5 5.28 12.94 15.75
C LEU A 5 6.01 13.38 14.49
N THR A 6 5.88 12.59 13.42
CA THR A 6 6.38 12.94 12.10
C THR A 6 5.20 13.23 11.20
N PHE A 7 5.03 14.49 10.83
CA PHE A 7 4.03 14.89 9.84
C PHE A 7 4.60 14.68 8.44
N ARG A 8 3.81 14.05 7.57
CA ARG A 8 4.16 13.82 6.16
C ARG A 8 2.98 14.22 5.28
N THR A 9 3.29 14.85 4.15
CA THR A 9 2.34 14.98 3.05
C THR A 9 2.32 13.66 2.31
N ILE A 10 1.19 12.95 2.36
CA ILE A 10 1.02 11.65 1.70
C ILE A 10 0.23 11.86 0.41
N ALA A 11 0.79 11.41 -0.70
CA ALA A 11 0.19 11.54 -2.03
C ALA A 11 -0.54 10.26 -2.46
N THR A 12 -1.31 9.67 -1.55
CA THR A 12 -2.18 8.50 -1.81
C THR A 12 -3.62 8.92 -1.54
N PHE A 13 -4.49 8.64 -2.50
CA PHE A 13 -5.86 9.16 -2.54
C PHE A 13 -6.85 8.00 -2.72
N ARG A 14 -8.05 8.18 -2.18
CA ARG A 14 -9.17 7.24 -2.36
C ARG A 14 -10.21 7.83 -3.30
N ASN A 15 -10.53 7.11 -4.37
CA ASN A 15 -11.63 7.47 -5.25
C ASN A 15 -12.95 7.32 -4.50
N ARG A 16 -13.73 8.40 -4.39
CA ARG A 16 -14.98 8.41 -3.60
C ARG A 16 -16.09 7.54 -4.21
N ARG A 17 -16.09 7.35 -5.52
CA ARG A 17 -17.13 6.58 -6.23
C ARG A 17 -16.84 5.09 -6.18
N THR A 18 -15.61 4.71 -6.49
CA THR A 18 -15.21 3.29 -6.62
C THR A 18 -14.60 2.73 -5.35
N GLY A 19 -14.18 3.58 -4.41
CA GLY A 19 -13.47 3.18 -3.20
C GLY A 19 -12.00 2.80 -3.42
N LYS A 20 -11.54 2.69 -4.67
CA LYS A 20 -10.16 2.29 -5.02
C LYS A 20 -9.12 3.36 -4.67
N LEU A 21 -7.85 2.94 -4.52
CA LEU A 21 -6.73 3.82 -4.24
C LEU A 21 -5.97 4.22 -5.51
N TYR A 22 -5.38 5.41 -5.49
CA TYR A 22 -4.40 5.85 -6.49
C TYR A 22 -3.37 6.80 -5.87
N GLY A 23 -2.26 7.03 -6.55
CA GLY A 23 -1.18 7.90 -6.10
C GLY A 23 0.07 7.11 -5.68
N GLN A 24 1.00 7.77 -4.99
CA GLN A 24 2.36 7.26 -4.79
C GLN A 24 2.39 5.88 -4.13
N GLY A 25 1.58 5.67 -3.09
CA GLY A 25 1.53 4.41 -2.34
C GLY A 25 0.58 3.35 -2.90
N ALA A 26 -0.24 3.68 -3.89
CA ALA A 26 -1.16 2.74 -4.53
C ALA A 26 -0.52 2.05 -5.73
N ARG A 27 -1.17 1.02 -6.27
CA ARG A 27 -0.73 0.37 -7.52
C ARG A 27 -0.87 1.32 -8.72
N CYS A 28 -2.04 1.91 -8.89
CA CYS A 28 -2.25 2.99 -9.85
C CYS A 28 -1.60 4.28 -9.32
N LYS A 29 -0.58 4.79 -10.03
CA LYS A 29 0.13 6.01 -9.60
C LYS A 29 -0.63 7.28 -9.94
N THR A 30 -1.61 7.22 -10.85
CA THR A 30 -2.45 8.35 -11.26
C THR A 30 -3.93 7.98 -11.27
N LYS A 31 -4.81 9.00 -11.21
CA LYS A 31 -6.26 8.81 -11.32
C LYS A 31 -6.67 8.27 -12.70
N HIS A 32 -5.95 8.66 -13.75
CA HIS A 32 -6.20 8.18 -15.11
C HIS A 32 -5.93 6.68 -15.23
N GLN A 33 -4.77 6.21 -14.74
CA GLN A 33 -4.45 4.78 -14.69
C GLN A 33 -5.52 3.98 -13.94
N LEU A 34 -6.06 4.54 -12.87
CA LEU A 34 -7.15 3.91 -12.12
C LEU A 34 -8.47 3.81 -12.90
N GLU A 35 -8.73 4.77 -13.79
CA GLU A 35 -9.93 4.79 -14.63
C GLU A 35 -9.80 3.84 -15.84
N GLU A 36 -8.58 3.58 -16.30
CA GLU A 36 -8.26 2.60 -17.35
C GLU A 36 -8.15 1.17 -16.83
N GLU A 37 -7.93 0.98 -15.53
CA GLU A 37 -7.85 -0.33 -14.89
C GLU A 37 -9.22 -1.04 -14.91
N GLU A 38 -9.33 -2.12 -15.68
CA GLU A 38 -10.52 -2.97 -15.77
C GLU A 38 -10.91 -3.57 -14.40
N GLU A 39 -12.21 -3.81 -14.16
CA GLU A 39 -12.73 -4.25 -12.86
C GLU A 39 -12.27 -5.65 -12.42
N GLU A 40 -11.70 -6.46 -13.33
CA GLU A 40 -11.43 -7.89 -13.11
C GLU A 40 -10.30 -8.20 -12.11
N GLU A 41 -9.39 -7.26 -11.84
CA GLU A 41 -8.18 -7.55 -11.01
C GLU A 41 -8.41 -7.45 -9.48
N LEU A 42 -9.61 -7.06 -9.03
CA LEU A 42 -9.86 -6.64 -7.64
C LEU A 42 -10.22 -7.76 -6.67
N GLU A 43 -10.56 -8.96 -7.15
CA GLU A 43 -11.27 -9.93 -6.29
C GLU A 43 -10.33 -10.80 -5.43
N PHE A 44 -9.02 -10.82 -5.70
CA PHE A 44 -8.09 -11.79 -5.09
C PHE A 44 -6.78 -11.22 -4.53
N ASP A 45 -6.70 -9.91 -4.32
CA ASP A 45 -5.42 -9.30 -4.02
C ASP A 45 -5.18 -9.17 -2.51
N HIS A 46 -4.27 -9.99 -1.99
CA HIS A 46 -3.87 -10.06 -0.58
C HIS A 46 -2.93 -8.91 -0.18
N ASP A 47 -3.21 -7.68 -0.62
CA ASP A 47 -2.31 -6.54 -0.45
C ASP A 47 -2.06 -6.17 1.02
N GLU A 48 -3.02 -6.45 1.90
CA GLU A 48 -2.82 -6.35 3.35
C GLU A 48 -1.73 -7.33 3.83
N GLU A 49 -1.79 -8.58 3.38
CA GLU A 49 -0.81 -9.62 3.74
C GLU A 49 0.56 -9.34 3.12
N ASN A 50 0.59 -8.94 1.84
CA ASN A 50 1.81 -8.55 1.15
C ASN A 50 2.49 -7.36 1.85
N MET A 51 1.72 -6.38 2.32
CA MET A 51 2.26 -5.26 3.09
C MET A 51 2.81 -5.72 4.45
N LEU A 52 2.16 -6.67 5.14
CA LEU A 52 2.71 -7.28 6.37
C LEU A 52 4.02 -8.02 6.10
N HIS A 53 4.10 -8.79 5.01
CA HIS A 53 5.33 -9.47 4.60
C HIS A 53 6.44 -8.49 4.28
N ALA A 54 6.14 -7.39 3.58
CA ALA A 54 7.08 -6.31 3.33
C ALA A 54 7.62 -5.68 4.63
N PHE A 55 6.75 -5.35 5.58
CA PHE A 55 7.18 -4.83 6.89
C PHE A 55 8.04 -5.86 7.67
N SER A 56 7.69 -7.14 7.62
CA SER A 56 8.46 -8.22 8.25
C SER A 56 9.86 -8.33 7.66
N ALA A 57 9.97 -8.22 6.32
CA ALA A 57 11.24 -8.24 5.62
C ALA A 57 12.09 -6.99 5.92
N GLU A 58 11.49 -5.79 5.92
CA GLU A 58 12.16 -4.52 6.26
C GLU A 58 12.85 -4.61 7.62
N ASN A 59 12.13 -5.11 8.63
CA ASN A 59 12.65 -5.25 9.99
C ASN A 59 13.79 -6.28 10.10
N LYS A 60 13.81 -7.33 9.26
CA LYS A 60 14.83 -8.39 9.30
C LYS A 60 16.08 -8.05 8.51
N GLN A 61 15.93 -7.32 7.40
CA GLN A 61 16.96 -7.13 6.38
C GLN A 61 17.48 -5.69 6.31
N SER A 62 17.37 -4.92 7.39
CA SER A 62 17.53 -3.45 7.42
C SER A 62 18.75 -2.86 6.67
N SER A 63 19.87 -3.59 6.50
CA SER A 63 21.03 -3.11 5.73
C SER A 63 20.91 -3.28 4.21
N ASP A 64 20.24 -4.33 3.76
CA ASP A 64 20.21 -4.79 2.36
C ASP A 64 18.77 -4.85 1.81
N PHE A 65 17.84 -4.18 2.49
CA PHE A 65 16.43 -4.22 2.16
C PHE A 65 16.15 -3.52 0.81
N ASP A 66 15.61 -4.29 -0.15
CA ASP A 66 15.23 -3.78 -1.46
C ASP A 66 13.86 -3.09 -1.41
N TRP A 67 13.89 -1.78 -1.18
CA TRP A 67 12.70 -0.93 -1.16
C TRP A 67 11.86 -1.02 -2.43
N ASN A 68 12.49 -1.13 -3.60
CA ASN A 68 11.76 -1.13 -4.86
C ASN A 68 11.05 -2.47 -5.08
N HIS A 69 11.70 -3.58 -4.72
CA HIS A 69 11.10 -4.91 -4.76
C HIS A 69 9.85 -5.00 -3.87
N TYR A 70 9.93 -4.51 -2.63
CA TYR A 70 8.84 -4.65 -1.66
C TYR A 70 7.76 -3.56 -1.77
N TYR A 71 8.15 -2.30 -1.98
CA TYR A 71 7.23 -1.15 -1.94
C TYR A 71 7.01 -0.46 -3.29
N GLY A 72 7.82 -0.76 -4.31
CA GLY A 72 7.79 -0.04 -5.60
C GLY A 72 6.45 -0.12 -6.31
N ASN A 73 5.84 -1.31 -6.31
CA ASN A 73 4.51 -1.52 -6.89
C ASN A 73 3.40 -0.82 -6.09
N GLY A 74 3.61 -0.56 -4.80
CA GLY A 74 2.57 -0.02 -3.92
C GLY A 74 1.49 -1.05 -3.57
N PHE A 75 0.49 -0.61 -2.82
CA PHE A 75 -0.56 -1.48 -2.28
C PHE A 75 -1.92 -0.78 -2.32
N ASN A 76 -2.96 -1.54 -2.63
CA ASN A 76 -4.36 -1.17 -2.58
C ASN A 76 -5.02 -1.57 -1.24
N ALA A 77 -4.25 -1.63 -0.15
CA ALA A 77 -4.73 -1.95 1.19
C ALA A 77 -5.48 -0.74 1.81
N ILE A 78 -6.80 -0.86 1.99
CA ILE A 78 -7.64 0.22 2.56
C ILE A 78 -7.77 0.10 4.08
N ASN A 79 -8.05 -1.12 4.57
CA ASN A 79 -8.28 -1.38 5.99
C ASN A 79 -7.59 -2.68 6.37
N PHE A 80 -6.53 -2.64 7.16
CA PHE A 80 -5.99 -3.86 7.76
C PHE A 80 -7.06 -4.52 8.61
N LYS A 81 -7.48 -5.72 8.22
CA LYS A 81 -8.25 -6.57 9.11
C LYS A 81 -7.30 -7.07 10.18
N VAL A 82 -7.59 -6.77 11.44
CA VAL A 82 -6.89 -7.41 12.56
C VAL A 82 -7.27 -8.89 12.53
N LEU A 83 -6.42 -9.72 11.95
CA LEU A 83 -6.50 -11.17 12.14
C LEU A 83 -5.95 -11.44 13.55
N ASN A 84 -6.83 -11.33 14.55
CA ASN A 84 -6.56 -11.95 15.85
C ASN A 84 -6.64 -13.46 15.64
N SER A 85 -5.51 -14.09 15.36
CA SER A 85 -5.34 -15.54 15.37
C SER A 85 -5.06 -16.03 16.80
#